data_AF-W2Z797-F1
#
_entry.id   AF-W2Z797-F1
#
_cell.length_a   1.000
_cell.length_b   1.000
_cell.length_c   1.000
_cell.angle_alpha   90.00
_cell.angle_beta   90.00
_cell.angle_gamma   90.00
#
_symmetry.space_group_name_H-M   'P 1'
#
loop_
_entity.id
_entity.type
_entity.pdbx_description
1 polymer ?
#
loop_
_entity_poly.entity_id
_entity_poly.type
_entity_poly.pdbx_seq_one_letter_code
_entity_poly.pdbx_strand_id
1 'polypeptide(L)'
;DRFWCRSDTAATVNYVDKEISDACLGGDALDIVNTGLKVFTKVTERGEVFYRPSEESLGFFDDFFTKRRLDIPITDFSNLIKNAEQHVAFDTLSPDLHKTLEGMAIGPAVVRVQTHEQIRMNIWVGKGSILPRVSKAMRGEVEDALNRCSEN
;
A
#
# COMPACT_ATOMS: atom_id res chain seq x y z
N ASP A 1 -11.04 19.47 -5.42
CA ASP A 1 -10.35 18.16 -5.36
C ASP A 1 -8.97 18.35 -4.76
N ARG A 2 -8.53 17.42 -3.89
CA ARG A 2 -7.17 17.45 -3.30
C ARG A 2 -6.23 16.40 -3.93
N PHE A 3 -6.76 15.51 -4.78
CA PHE A 3 -5.93 14.64 -5.62
C PHE A 3 -5.45 15.42 -6.84
N TRP A 4 -4.15 15.37 -7.07
CA TRP A 4 -3.50 16.10 -8.14
C TRP A 4 -2.47 15.24 -8.83
N CYS A 5 -2.48 15.28 -10.16
CA CYS A 5 -1.42 14.77 -11.01
C CYS A 5 -1.24 15.72 -12.19
N ARG A 6 -0.02 15.79 -12.73
CA ARG A 6 0.31 16.75 -13.80
C ARG A 6 -0.23 16.31 -15.17
N SER A 7 -0.57 15.03 -15.33
CA SER A 7 -1.11 14.47 -16.58
C SER A 7 -1.97 13.23 -16.34
N ASP A 8 -2.89 12.95 -17.26
CA ASP A 8 -3.80 11.79 -17.22
C ASP A 8 -3.09 10.43 -17.20
N THR A 9 -1.80 10.40 -17.55
CA THR A 9 -0.96 9.19 -17.59
C THR A 9 0.10 9.13 -16.50
N ALA A 10 0.05 10.07 -15.54
CA ALA A 10 1.06 10.22 -14.50
C ALA A 10 1.33 8.91 -13.75
N ALA A 11 2.61 8.64 -13.50
CA ALA A 11 3.03 7.47 -12.72
C ALA A 11 2.64 7.59 -11.24
N THR A 12 2.31 8.80 -10.77
CA THR A 12 1.96 9.10 -9.39
C THR A 12 0.78 10.05 -9.31
N VAL A 13 -0.03 9.85 -8.26
CA VAL A 13 -1.06 10.80 -7.84
C VAL A 13 -0.63 11.33 -6.48
N ASN A 14 -0.75 12.64 -6.28
CA ASN A 14 -0.38 13.32 -5.04
C ASN A 14 -1.62 13.89 -4.36
N TYR A 15 -1.61 13.96 -3.04
CA TYR A 15 -2.54 14.73 -2.26
C TYR A 15 -1.90 16.08 -1.98
N VAL A 16 -2.48 17.13 -2.56
CA VAL A 16 -1.90 18.47 -2.65
C VAL A 16 -2.95 19.47 -2.18
N ASP A 17 -2.53 20.45 -1.38
CA ASP A 17 -3.40 21.55 -1.01
C ASP A 17 -3.76 22.38 -2.26
N LYS A 18 -4.97 22.93 -2.30
CA LYS A 18 -5.44 23.71 -3.45
C LYS A 18 -4.53 24.91 -3.70
N GLU A 19 -4.07 25.60 -2.67
CA GLU A 19 -3.20 26.78 -2.81
C GLU A 19 -1.85 26.40 -3.45
N ILE A 20 -1.30 25.24 -3.06
CA ILE A 20 -0.06 24.71 -3.63
C ILE A 20 -0.29 24.31 -5.09
N SER A 21 -1.38 23.60 -5.39
CA SER A 21 -1.73 23.22 -6.77
C SER A 21 -1.90 24.45 -7.66
N ASP A 22 -2.62 25.48 -7.18
CA ASP A 22 -2.87 26.72 -7.93
C ASP A 22 -1.54 27.47 -8.16
N ALA A 23 -0.65 27.53 -7.15
CA ALA A 23 0.68 28.11 -7.31
C ALA A 23 1.56 27.34 -8.32
N CYS A 24 1.49 26.01 -8.33
CA CYS A 24 2.21 25.16 -9.28
C CYS A 24 1.75 25.35 -10.73
N LEU A 25 0.51 25.83 -10.94
CA LEU A 25 -0.07 26.09 -12.25
C LEU A 25 0.04 27.57 -12.69
N GLY A 26 0.30 28.48 -11.75
CA GLY A 26 0.16 29.93 -11.94
C GLY A 26 1.42 30.71 -12.30
N GLY A 27 2.59 30.08 -12.46
CA GLY A 27 3.87 30.78 -12.67
C GLY A 27 4.77 30.17 -13.75
N ASP A 28 5.90 30.85 -13.99
CA ASP A 28 7.00 30.37 -14.85
C ASP A 28 7.45 28.96 -14.44
N ALA A 29 8.12 28.23 -15.34
CA ALA A 29 8.50 26.83 -15.17
C ALA A 29 9.20 26.54 -13.83
N LEU A 30 8.41 26.21 -12.80
CA LEU A 30 8.90 25.83 -11.48
C LEU A 30 9.47 24.41 -11.55
N ASP A 31 10.72 24.25 -11.14
CA ASP A 31 11.33 22.94 -10.91
C ASP A 31 10.84 22.38 -9.57
N ILE A 32 9.65 21.78 -9.60
CA ILE A 32 9.03 21.22 -8.41
C ILE A 32 9.51 19.79 -8.17
N VAL A 33 10.22 19.60 -7.06
CA VAL A 33 10.73 18.28 -6.64
C VAL A 33 9.62 17.44 -5.98
N ASN A 34 8.76 18.06 -5.16
CA ASN A 34 7.59 17.41 -4.56
C ASN A 34 6.48 18.44 -4.30
N THR A 35 5.25 18.15 -4.75
CA THR A 35 4.08 19.01 -4.61
C THR A 35 3.19 18.66 -3.42
N GLY A 36 3.42 17.54 -2.74
CA GLY A 36 2.58 17.11 -1.62
C GLY A 36 2.90 15.69 -1.15
N LEU A 37 1.89 15.00 -0.62
CA LEU A 37 2.05 13.59 -0.24
C LEU A 37 1.78 12.73 -1.48
N LYS A 38 2.75 11.92 -1.93
CA LYS A 38 2.48 10.99 -3.01
C LYS A 38 1.58 9.89 -2.45
N VAL A 39 0.40 9.75 -3.01
CA VAL A 39 -0.66 8.91 -2.46
C VAL A 39 -0.87 7.63 -3.26
N PHE A 40 -0.82 7.69 -4.59
CA PHE A 40 -0.91 6.50 -5.41
C PHE A 40 0.28 6.39 -6.34
N THR A 41 0.68 5.16 -6.61
CA THR A 41 1.65 4.84 -7.65
C THR A 41 1.01 3.93 -8.66
N LYS A 42 1.15 4.28 -9.92
CA LYS A 42 0.75 3.47 -11.06
C LYS A 42 1.61 2.21 -11.12
N VAL A 43 0.97 1.07 -11.32
CA VAL A 43 1.60 -0.22 -11.53
C VAL A 43 0.99 -0.83 -12.78
N THR A 44 1.85 -1.34 -13.65
CA THR A 44 1.41 -2.11 -14.83
C THR A 44 1.77 -3.56 -14.59
N GLU A 45 0.77 -4.43 -14.56
CA GLU A 45 0.94 -5.86 -14.35
C GLU A 45 0.15 -6.60 -15.43
N ARG A 46 0.82 -7.48 -16.19
CA ARG A 46 0.21 -8.28 -17.28
C ARG A 46 -0.60 -7.47 -18.30
N GLY A 47 -0.17 -6.24 -18.59
CA GLY A 47 -0.83 -5.34 -19.54
C GLY A 47 -2.01 -4.55 -18.97
N GLU A 48 -2.38 -4.80 -17.71
CA GLU A 48 -3.39 -4.03 -17.00
C GLU A 48 -2.73 -2.97 -16.10
N VAL A 49 -3.38 -1.81 -16.01
CA VAL A 49 -2.92 -0.66 -15.24
C VAL A 49 -3.72 -0.56 -13.96
N PHE A 50 -3.02 -0.51 -12.84
CA PHE A 50 -3.57 -0.35 -11.50
C PHE A 50 -2.94 0.85 -10.80
N TYR A 51 -3.65 1.39 -9.83
CA TYR A 51 -3.08 2.30 -8.85
C TYR A 51 -3.09 1.60 -7.50
N ARG A 52 -1.96 1.65 -6.80
CA ARG A 52 -1.86 1.20 -5.41
C ARG A 52 -1.44 2.36 -4.52
N PRO A 53 -1.86 2.38 -3.24
CA PRO A 53 -1.33 3.33 -2.28
C PRO A 53 0.21 3.30 -2.27
N SER A 54 0.84 4.46 -2.17
CA SER A 54 2.28 4.54 -1.89
C SER A 54 2.55 4.02 -0.47
N GLU A 55 3.77 3.55 -0.20
CA GLU A 55 4.12 3.08 1.14
C GLU A 55 4.00 4.20 2.19
N GLU A 56 4.44 5.41 1.84
CA GLU A 56 4.39 6.60 2.70
C GLU A 56 2.97 7.08 3.04
N SER A 57 1.99 6.81 2.17
CA SER A 57 0.61 7.26 2.36
C SER A 57 -0.28 6.22 3.02
N LEU A 58 0.19 4.99 3.26
CA LEU A 58 -0.62 3.93 3.85
C LEU A 58 -1.28 4.37 5.16
N GLY A 59 -0.53 5.09 6.02
CA GLY A 59 -1.07 5.60 7.27
C GLY A 59 -2.09 6.73 7.13
N PHE A 60 -1.97 7.52 6.08
CA PHE A 60 -2.91 8.60 5.75
C PHE A 60 -4.23 8.05 5.17
N PHE A 61 -4.16 6.91 4.49
CA PHE A 61 -5.31 6.34 3.79
C PHE A 61 -6.27 5.52 4.65
N ASP A 62 -5.93 5.18 5.89
CA ASP A 62 -6.77 4.30 6.70
C ASP A 62 -8.21 4.82 6.89
N ASP A 63 -8.39 6.14 6.85
CA ASP A 63 -9.70 6.78 6.98
C ASP A 63 -10.52 6.76 5.67
N PHE A 64 -9.89 6.51 4.52
CA PHE A 64 -10.49 6.63 3.19
C PHE A 64 -10.46 5.33 2.38
N PHE A 65 -9.47 4.47 2.61
CA PHE A 65 -9.24 3.21 1.91
C PHE A 65 -9.86 2.05 2.69
N THR A 66 -11.19 1.96 2.62
CA THR A 66 -11.97 0.94 3.34
C THR A 66 -12.20 -0.33 2.53
N LYS A 67 -11.95 -0.28 1.22
CA LYS A 67 -12.12 -1.42 0.29
C LYS A 67 -10.77 -2.06 0.02
N ARG A 68 -10.71 -3.40 0.01
CA ARG A 68 -9.46 -4.16 -0.21
C ARG A 68 -8.38 -3.87 0.84
N ARG A 69 -8.81 -3.54 2.06
CA ARG A 69 -8.00 -3.54 3.28
C ARG A 69 -8.35 -4.78 4.08
N LEU A 70 -7.34 -5.50 4.56
CA LEU A 70 -7.50 -6.70 5.36
C LEU A 70 -6.82 -6.51 6.71
N ASP A 71 -7.58 -6.64 7.78
CA ASP A 71 -7.04 -6.72 9.12
C ASP A 71 -6.71 -8.18 9.42
N ILE A 72 -5.42 -8.50 9.53
CA ILE A 72 -4.91 -9.87 9.66
C ILE A 72 -4.20 -10.11 11.00
N PRO A 73 -4.14 -11.36 11.48
CA PRO A 73 -3.36 -11.72 12.65
C PRO A 73 -1.88 -11.40 12.48
N ILE A 74 -1.20 -11.07 13.59
CA ILE A 74 0.24 -10.77 13.57
C ILE A 74 1.06 -11.93 13.00
N THR A 75 0.64 -13.18 13.24
CA THR A 75 1.30 -14.39 12.74
C THR A 75 1.31 -14.46 11.21
N ASP A 76 0.18 -14.18 10.57
CA ASP A 76 0.07 -14.14 9.11
C ASP A 76 0.88 -12.97 8.55
N PHE A 77 0.81 -11.80 9.20
CA PHE A 77 1.59 -10.64 8.80
C PHE A 77 3.10 -10.90 8.86
N SER A 78 3.59 -11.51 9.96
CA SER A 78 4.99 -11.91 10.10
C SER A 78 5.40 -12.93 9.03
N ASN A 79 4.52 -13.88 8.68
CA ASN A 79 4.78 -14.84 7.59
C ASN A 79 4.96 -14.12 6.25
N LEU A 80 4.09 -13.16 5.95
CA LEU A 80 4.19 -12.34 4.74
C LEU A 80 5.48 -11.52 4.69
N ILE A 81 5.88 -10.88 5.80
CA ILE A 81 7.12 -10.09 5.86
C ILE A 81 8.37 -10.97 5.67
N LYS A 82 8.43 -12.12 6.35
CA LYS A 82 9.53 -13.09 6.19
C LYS A 82 9.69 -13.57 4.74
N ASN A 83 8.58 -13.66 4.01
CA ASN A 83 8.55 -14.11 2.62
C ASN A 83 8.30 -12.96 1.64
N ALA A 84 8.70 -11.73 1.98
CA ALA A 84 8.33 -10.53 1.22
C ALA A 84 8.85 -10.47 -0.23
N GLU A 85 9.75 -11.37 -0.62
CA GLU A 85 10.30 -11.50 -1.98
C GLU A 85 9.63 -12.62 -2.79
N GLN A 86 8.71 -13.36 -2.17
CA GLN A 86 8.11 -14.56 -2.72
C GLN A 86 6.58 -14.48 -2.70
N HIS A 87 5.97 -15.31 -3.54
CA HIS A 87 4.53 -15.53 -3.47
C HIS A 87 4.21 -16.43 -2.28
N VAL A 88 3.38 -15.94 -1.38
CA VAL A 88 2.85 -16.69 -0.23
C VAL A 88 1.52 -17.31 -0.64
N ALA A 89 1.45 -18.64 -0.67
CA ALA A 89 0.25 -19.37 -1.04
C ALA A 89 -0.84 -19.23 0.03
N PHE A 90 -2.11 -19.16 -0.38
CA PHE A 90 -3.22 -18.92 0.55
C PHE A 90 -3.38 -20.02 1.61
N ASP A 91 -3.03 -21.26 1.27
CA ASP A 91 -3.07 -22.41 2.18
C ASP A 91 -2.06 -22.33 3.34
N THR A 92 -1.05 -21.47 3.23
CA THR A 92 -0.08 -21.19 4.30
C THR A 92 -0.53 -20.11 5.29
N LEU A 93 -1.69 -19.49 5.04
CA LEU A 93 -2.28 -18.43 5.86
C LEU A 93 -3.39 -19.00 6.76
N SER A 94 -3.83 -18.22 7.76
CA SER A 94 -4.98 -18.61 8.57
C SER A 94 -6.22 -18.92 7.71
N PRO A 95 -7.08 -19.88 8.12
CA PRO A 95 -8.25 -20.27 7.34
C PRO A 95 -9.21 -19.11 7.02
N ASP A 96 -9.37 -18.18 7.95
CA ASP A 96 -10.25 -17.01 7.77
C ASP A 96 -9.68 -16.04 6.73
N LEU A 97 -8.37 -15.80 6.76
CA LEU A 97 -7.69 -14.98 5.77
C LEU A 97 -7.74 -15.64 4.38
N HIS A 98 -7.44 -16.94 4.30
CA HIS A 98 -7.55 -17.72 3.07
C HIS A 98 -8.95 -17.56 2.43
N LYS A 99 -10.01 -17.84 3.18
CA LYS A 99 -11.40 -17.71 2.69
C LYS A 99 -11.71 -16.29 2.20
N THR A 100 -11.21 -15.28 2.90
CA THR A 100 -11.39 -13.88 2.49
C THR A 100 -10.69 -13.57 1.17
N LEU A 101 -9.50 -14.12 0.96
CA LEU A 101 -8.70 -13.91 -0.26
C LEU A 101 -9.29 -14.63 -1.48
N GLU A 102 -9.89 -15.81 -1.32
CA GLU A 102 -10.56 -16.52 -2.42
C GLU A 102 -11.71 -15.72 -3.04
N GLY A 103 -12.43 -14.96 -2.21
CA GLY A 103 -13.52 -14.10 -2.66
C GLY A 103 -13.07 -12.77 -3.27
N MET A 104 -11.78 -12.45 -3.23
CA MET A 104 -11.27 -11.15 -3.63
C MET A 104 -10.74 -11.15 -5.06
N ALA A 105 -11.10 -10.13 -5.85
CA ALA A 105 -10.57 -9.97 -7.20
C ALA A 105 -9.04 -9.79 -7.19
N ILE A 106 -8.37 -10.17 -8.29
CA ILE A 106 -6.93 -9.96 -8.46
C ILE A 106 -6.61 -8.46 -8.41
N GLY A 107 -5.47 -8.10 -7.78
CA GLY A 107 -4.97 -6.73 -7.79
C GLY A 107 -4.42 -6.23 -6.45
N PRO A 108 -4.12 -4.93 -6.34
CA PRO A 108 -3.52 -4.35 -5.14
C PRO A 108 -4.48 -4.38 -3.95
N ALA A 109 -3.93 -4.60 -2.76
CA ALA A 109 -4.64 -4.52 -1.49
C ALA A 109 -3.67 -4.07 -0.39
N VAL A 110 -4.21 -3.77 0.80
CA VAL A 110 -3.43 -3.40 1.99
C VAL A 110 -3.74 -4.41 3.09
N VAL A 111 -2.71 -4.89 3.78
CA VAL A 111 -2.86 -5.67 5.01
C VAL A 111 -2.40 -4.85 6.20
N ARG A 112 -3.05 -5.07 7.34
CA ARG A 112 -2.80 -4.37 8.61
C ARG A 112 -2.87 -5.37 9.76
N VAL A 113 -2.03 -5.19 10.78
CA VAL A 113 -2.09 -6.05 11.97
C VAL A 113 -3.30 -5.66 12.80
N GLN A 114 -4.21 -6.60 13.08
CA GLN A 114 -5.47 -6.37 13.80
C GLN A 114 -5.29 -5.64 15.14
N THR A 115 -4.27 -5.99 15.91
CA THR A 115 -4.00 -5.41 17.24
C THR A 115 -3.13 -4.15 17.18
N HIS A 116 -2.54 -3.85 16.02
CA HIS A 116 -1.55 -2.79 15.83
C HIS A 116 -1.74 -2.15 14.47
N GLU A 117 -2.79 -1.34 14.34
CA GLU A 117 -3.24 -0.74 13.08
C GLU A 117 -2.16 0.09 12.36
N GLN A 118 -1.18 0.61 13.10
CA GLN A 118 -0.04 1.33 12.54
C GLN A 118 0.87 0.45 11.68
N ILE A 119 0.89 -0.87 11.92
CA ILE A 119 1.70 -1.85 11.20
C ILE A 119 0.90 -2.36 10.00
N ARG A 120 1.35 -1.97 8.82
CA ARG A 120 0.64 -2.20 7.57
C ARG A 120 1.60 -2.28 6.39
N MET A 121 1.17 -2.96 5.33
CA MET A 121 1.92 -3.02 4.09
C MET A 121 1.00 -3.19 2.88
N ASN A 122 1.50 -2.77 1.72
CA ASN A 122 0.88 -3.11 0.46
C ASN A 122 1.10 -4.60 0.14
N ILE A 123 0.10 -5.20 -0.50
CA ILE A 123 0.18 -6.54 -1.07
C ILE A 123 -0.41 -6.55 -2.48
N TRP A 124 -0.05 -7.57 -3.25
CA TRP A 124 -0.72 -7.93 -4.48
C TRP A 124 -1.46 -9.25 -4.29
N VAL A 125 -2.77 -9.23 -4.50
CA VAL A 125 -3.61 -10.43 -4.45
C VAL A 125 -3.59 -11.07 -5.83
N GLY A 126 -2.97 -12.23 -5.92
CA GLY A 126 -2.95 -13.05 -7.12
C GLY A 126 -4.02 -14.14 -7.11
N LYS A 127 -3.86 -15.13 -7.99
CA LYS A 127 -4.72 -16.33 -8.03
C LYS A 127 -4.13 -17.41 -7.12
N GLY A 128 -4.65 -17.52 -5.90
CA GLY A 128 -4.21 -18.51 -4.91
C GLY A 128 -2.94 -18.13 -4.13
N SER A 129 -2.42 -16.92 -4.33
CA SER A 129 -1.24 -16.43 -3.59
C SER A 129 -1.25 -14.91 -3.41
N ILE A 130 -0.53 -14.44 -2.40
CA ILE A 130 -0.24 -13.03 -2.14
C ILE A 130 1.23 -12.77 -2.45
N LEU A 131 1.53 -11.61 -3.04
CA LEU A 131 2.89 -11.08 -3.10
C LEU A 131 2.98 -9.81 -2.23
N PRO A 132 3.76 -9.83 -1.13
CA PRO A 132 4.04 -8.62 -0.37
C PRO A 132 4.72 -7.55 -1.24
N ARG A 133 4.28 -6.30 -1.13
CA ARG A 133 4.79 -5.16 -1.90
C ARG A 133 5.40 -4.14 -0.96
N VAL A 134 6.42 -4.59 -0.24
CA VAL A 134 7.20 -3.79 0.70
C VAL A 134 8.64 -3.62 0.20
N SER A 135 9.14 -2.39 0.18
CA SER A 135 10.53 -2.10 -0.18
C SER A 135 11.49 -2.60 0.90
N LYS A 136 12.77 -2.83 0.52
CA LYS A 136 13.78 -3.31 1.47
C LYS A 136 13.98 -2.36 2.66
N ALA A 137 13.90 -1.05 2.42
CA ALA A 137 13.99 -0.05 3.49
C ALA A 137 12.78 -0.14 4.43
N MET A 138 11.57 -0.13 3.89
CA MET A 138 10.33 -0.21 4.67
C MET A 138 10.20 -1.55 5.42
N ARG A 139 10.76 -2.64 4.87
CA ARG A 139 10.75 -3.96 5.53
C ARG A 139 11.40 -3.90 6.90
N GLY A 140 12.57 -3.27 7.03
CA GLY A 140 13.26 -3.14 8.31
C GLY A 140 12.43 -2.36 9.34
N GLU A 141 11.82 -1.25 8.92
CA GLU A 141 10.95 -0.44 9.79
C GLU A 141 9.73 -1.23 10.30
N VAL A 142 9.12 -2.02 9.41
CA VAL A 142 7.96 -2.86 9.72
C VAL A 142 8.35 -4.04 10.62
N GLU A 143 9.49 -4.69 10.37
CA GLU A 143 10.03 -5.76 11.22
C GLU A 143 10.33 -5.26 12.64
N ASP A 144 10.98 -4.10 12.76
CA ASP A 144 11.24 -3.47 14.04
C ASP A 144 9.95 -3.13 14.79
N ALA A 145 8.93 -2.65 14.08
CA ALA A 145 7.63 -2.38 14.66
C ALA A 145 6.93 -3.65 15.17
N LEU A 146 6.99 -4.75 14.40
CA LEU A 146 6.44 -6.05 14.81
C LEU A 146 7.12 -6.62 16.05
N ASN A 147 8.45 -6.50 16.13
CA ASN A 147 9.22 -7.00 17.27
C ASN A 147 8.85 -6.25 18.55
N ARG A 148 8.77 -4.91 18.50
CA ARG A 148 8.33 -4.09 19.64
C ARG A 148 6.92 -4.44 20.14
N CYS A 149 6.04 -4.90 19.25
CA CYS A 149 4.69 -5.31 19.60
C CYS A 149 4.61 -6.74 20.15
N SER A 150 5.61 -7.58 19.88
CA SER A 150 5.66 -8.98 20.36
C SER A 150 6.37 -9.12 21.71
N GLU A 151 7.11 -8.09 22.14
CA GLU A 151 7.85 -8.04 23.41
C GLU A 151 7.01 -7.49 24.59
N ASN A 152 5.76 -7.08 24.34
CA ASN A 152 4.78 -6.63 25.34
C ASN A 152 3.61 -7.62 25.46
#